data_AF-A0A6V7J2Q9-F1
#
_entry.id   AF-A0A6V7J2Q9-F1
#
_cell.length_a   1.000
_cell.length_b   1.000
_cell.length_c   1.000
_cell.angle_alpha   90.00
_cell.angle_beta   90.00
_cell.angle_gamma   90.00
#
_symmetry.space_group_name_H-M   'P 1'
#
loop_
_entity.id
_entity.type
_entity.pdbx_description
1 polymer ?
#
loop_
_entity_poly.entity_id
_entity_poly.type
_entity_poly.pdbx_seq_one_letter_code
_entity_poly.pdbx_strand_id
1 'polypeptide(L)' 'ILTCSWAKKDSIKLWDYGTGSLKATIKPDPWDCLLYAGKYVGSYFAACGGCETNLFRIIDLRSRT' A
#
# COMPACT_ATOMS: atom_id res chain seq x y z
N ILE A 1 5.37 8.59 -3.44
CA ILE A 1 6.02 7.47 -2.72
C ILE A 1 4.95 6.52 -2.21
N LEU A 2 5.10 5.21 -2.45
CA LEU A 2 4.32 4.17 -1.79
C LEU A 2 5.07 3.77 -0.52
N THR A 3 4.42 3.93 0.63
CA THR A 3 4.95 3.42 1.90
C THR A 3 4.01 2.33 2.41
N CYS A 4 4.56 1.15 2.64
CA CYS A 4 3.81 0.07 3.30
C CYS A 4 4.58 -0.63 4.41
N SER A 5 5.87 -0.33 4.59
CA SER A 5 6.71 -1.01 5.56
C SER A 5 6.36 -0.63 7.00
N TRP A 6 6.19 -1.64 7.87
CA TRP A 6 6.11 -1.48 9.33
C TRP A 6 4.95 -0.61 9.88
N ALA A 7 3.88 -0.43 9.11
CA ALA A 7 2.69 0.27 9.56
C ALA A 7 1.57 -0.72 9.93
N LYS A 8 1.31 -0.92 11.23
CA LYS A 8 0.30 -1.90 11.69
C LYS A 8 -1.14 -1.51 11.31
N LYS A 9 -1.44 -0.21 11.30
CA LYS A 9 -2.74 0.35 10.90
C LYS A 9 -2.56 1.18 9.65
N ASP A 10 -3.57 1.19 8.79
CA ASP A 10 -3.55 1.93 7.52
C ASP A 10 -2.27 1.59 6.74
N SER A 11 -1.99 0.29 6.60
CA SER A 11 -0.69 -0.26 6.22
C SER A 11 -0.22 0.16 4.83
N ILE A 12 -1.11 0.65 3.96
CA ILE A 12 -0.79 1.05 2.59
C ILE A 12 -1.13 2.52 2.41
N LYS A 13 -0.09 3.37 2.38
CA LYS A 13 -0.22 4.82 2.21
C LYS A 13 0.49 5.30 0.95
N LEU A 14 -0.18 6.18 0.22
CA LEU A 14 0.41 6.90 -0.91
C LEU A 14 0.68 8.34 -0.53
N TRP A 15 1.91 8.75 -0.80
CA TRP A 15 2.41 10.09 -0.54
C TRP A 15 2.74 10.77 -1.85
N ASP A 16 2.44 12.06 -1.93
CA ASP A 16 3.04 12.91 -2.93
C ASP A 16 4.49 13.22 -2.53
N TYR A 17 5.44 13.07 -3.45
CA TYR A 17 6.84 13.34 -3.14
C TYR A 17 7.17 14.83 -3.16
N GLY A 18 6.52 15.60 -4.04
CA GLY A 18 6.82 17.03 -4.20
C GLY A 18 6.31 17.85 -3.02
N THR A 19 5.14 17.52 -2.49
CA THR A 19 4.54 18.23 -1.34
C THR A 19 4.77 17.53 0.00
N GLY A 20 5.21 16.26 0.00
CA GLY A 20 5.28 15.44 1.21
C GLY A 20 3.91 15.11 1.81
N SER A 21 2.80 15.40 1.11
CA SER A 21 1.46 15.21 1.65
C SER A 21 0.96 13.78 1.44
N LEU A 22 0.17 13.29 2.40
CA LEU A 22 -0.53 12.01 2.26
C LEU A 22 -1.64 12.18 1.22
N LYS A 23 -1.50 11.50 0.08
CA LYS A 23 -2.51 11.50 -0.99
C LYS A 23 -3.68 10.60 -0.68
N ALA A 24 -3.40 9.41 -0.12
CA ALA A 24 -4.44 8.45 0.21
C ALA A 24 -3.94 7.35 1.11
N THR A 25 -4.84 6.84 1.94
CA THR A 25 -4.75 5.53 2.58
C THR A 25 -5.60 4.56 1.78
N ILE A 26 -5.03 3.45 1.31
CA ILE A 26 -5.80 2.40 0.65
C ILE A 26 -6.66 1.69 1.70
N LYS A 27 -7.98 1.68 1.46
CA LYS A 27 -8.97 0.91 2.22
C LYS A 27 -9.94 0.24 1.24
N PRO A 28 -10.54 -0.91 1.58
CA PRO A 28 -10.34 -1.69 2.81
C PRO A 28 -9.08 -2.57 2.71
N ASP A 29 -8.16 -2.46 3.67
CA ASP A 29 -7.24 -3.57 3.98
C ASP A 29 -7.92 -4.38 5.09
N PRO A 30 -8.35 -5.64 4.85
CA PRO A 30 -8.98 -6.46 5.87
C PRO A 30 -8.06 -6.79 7.05
N TRP A 31 -6.75 -6.56 6.90
CA TRP A 31 -5.73 -7.00 7.85
C TRP A 31 -4.89 -5.83 8.35
N ASP A 32 -4.86 -5.65 9.67
CA ASP A 32 -3.83 -4.85 10.33
C ASP A 32 -2.49 -5.59 10.25
N CYS A 33 -1.55 -5.09 9.44
CA CYS A 33 -0.35 -5.85 9.15
C CYS A 33 0.92 -5.03 8.91
N LEU A 34 2.05 -5.56 9.36
CA LEU A 34 3.37 -5.02 9.08
C LEU A 34 3.82 -5.53 7.71
N LEU A 35 3.37 -4.90 6.63
CA LEU A 35 3.87 -5.26 5.30
C LEU A 35 5.38 -4.99 5.26
N TYR A 36 6.10 -5.79 4.47
CA TYR A 36 7.56 -5.73 4.40
C TYR A 36 8.03 -5.08 3.10
N ALA A 37 7.30 -5.33 2.02
CA ALA A 37 7.63 -4.83 0.70
C ALA A 37 6.38 -4.32 -0.03
N GLY A 38 6.55 -3.22 -0.75
CA GLY A 38 5.53 -2.61 -1.59
C GLY A 38 6.19 -2.01 -2.81
N LYS A 39 5.67 -2.32 -3.99
CA LYS A 39 6.19 -1.81 -5.26
C LYS A 39 5.06 -1.45 -6.19
N TYR A 40 5.21 -0.34 -6.91
CA TYR A 40 4.34 -0.04 -8.03
C TYR A 40 4.55 -1.03 -9.18
N VAL A 41 3.46 -1.53 -9.73
CA VAL A 41 3.43 -2.38 -10.92
C VAL A 41 2.71 -1.59 -12.00
N GLY A 42 3.49 -0.88 -12.80
CA GLY A 42 2.96 0.11 -13.75
C GLY A 42 2.30 1.30 -13.07
N SER A 43 1.40 1.97 -13.78
CA SER A 43 0.80 3.24 -13.34
C SER A 43 -0.42 3.07 -12.41
N TYR A 44 -0.97 1.86 -12.33
CA TYR A 44 -2.30 1.64 -11.77
C TYR A 44 -2.37 0.55 -10.72
N PHE A 45 -1.32 -0.29 -10.61
CA PHE A 45 -1.30 -1.36 -9.64
C PHE A 45 -0.17 -1.16 -8.65
N ALA A 46 -0.38 -1.65 -7.44
CA ALA A 46 0.67 -1.83 -6.46
C ALA A 46 0.66 -3.28 -5.99
N ALA A 47 1.85 -3.83 -5.84
CA ALA A 47 2.12 -5.14 -5.29
C ALA A 47 2.64 -4.98 -3.87
N CYS A 48 2.01 -5.63 -2.90
CA CYS A 48 2.43 -5.60 -1.49
C CYS A 48 2.53 -7.01 -0.93
N GLY A 49 3.51 -7.24 -0.05
CA GLY A 49 3.73 -8.54 0.57
C GLY A 49 4.47 -8.46 1.91
N GLY A 50 4.53 -9.60 2.59
CA GLY A 50 5.28 -9.76 3.84
C GLY A 50 4.47 -9.58 5.12
N CYS A 51 3.14 -9.59 5.03
CA CYS A 51 2.25 -9.67 6.20
C CYS A 51 2.20 -11.10 6.76
N GLU A 52 1.89 -12.07 5.90
CA GLU A 52 1.68 -13.48 6.24
C GLU A 52 2.52 -14.36 5.33
N THR A 53 2.80 -15.58 5.80
CA THR A 53 3.54 -16.57 5.00
C THR A 53 2.77 -16.88 3.72
N ASN A 54 3.43 -16.80 2.57
CA ASN A 54 2.86 -17.05 1.24
C ASN A 54 1.70 -16.12 0.83
N LEU A 55 1.54 -14.98 1.50
CA LEU A 55 0.50 -14.01 1.15
C LEU A 55 1.09 -12.84 0.36
N PHE A 56 0.53 -12.60 -0.81
CA PHE A 56 0.86 -11.49 -1.70
C PHE A 56 -0.42 -10.80 -2.16
N ARG A 57 -0.41 -9.46 -2.20
CA ARG A 57 -1.57 -8.64 -2.52
C ARG A 57 -1.30 -7.79 -3.75
N ILE A 58 -2.28 -7.74 -4.64
CA ILE A 58 -2.33 -6.80 -5.75
C ILE A 58 -3.44 -5.80 -5.44
N ILE A 59 -3.08 -4.52 -5.50
CA ILE A 59 -3.96 -3.40 -5.17
C ILE A 59 -4.20 -2.63 -6.46
N ASP A 60 -5.46 -2.48 -6.85
CA ASP A 60 -5.86 -1.55 -7.89
C ASP A 60 -5.98 -0.13 -7.33
N LEU A 61 -5.18 0.79 -7.86
CA LEU A 61 -5.16 2.19 -7.46
C LEU A 61 -6.26 3.03 -8.14
N ARG A 62 -6.92 2.50 -9.18
CA ARG A 62 -8.01 3.18 -9.89
C ARG A 62 -9.33 3.11 -9.15
N SER A 63 -9.55 2.03 -8.39
CA SER A 63 -10.81 1.77 -7.66
C SER A 63 -11.04 2.68 -6.45
N ARG A 64 -10.45 3.89 -6.45
CA ARG A 64 -10.49 4.86 -5.34
C ARG A 64 -11.64 5.86 -5.42
N THR A 65 -12.79 5.44 -5.94
CA THR A 65 -14.07 6.16 -5.79
C THR A 65 -14.97 5.39 -4.85
#